data_AF-A0A957ZKS4-F1
#
_entry.id   AF-A0A957ZKS4-F1
#
_cell.length_a   1.000
_cell.length_b   1.000
_cell.length_c   1.000
_cell.angle_alpha   90.00
_cell.angle_beta   90.00
_cell.angle_gamma   90.00
#
_symmetry.space_group_name_H-M   'P 1'
#
loop_
_entity.id
_entity.type
_entity.pdbx_description
1 polymer ?
#
loop_
_entity_poly.entity_id
_entity_poly.type
_entity_poly.pdbx_seq_one_letter_code
_entity_poly.pdbx_strand_id
1 'polypeptide(L)'
;VRELWPLRPDRMSVERKGGEIRYTYLQSNGQEAPLAWWQVHHRRAMVMDGLTGMSPLRVAMLAVSLGMATEEFGARFFAQGARPGFLLSHPSTLTDAAYERLKKNWDAATLENAHKTRIIEEGMKVEQIGIPPEEAQFLETRRFQAQEVARLFRMPPHKIGLLENATFSNIEHQAIEFVTDTIRPWLIRNEQAMYRDLLSESEQVAIYFEYLVDGLLRGDTASRYQSYAVARQWGWLSANDIRRLENMPPVEGGDTYLQPLNMSPAGQFPGTRGESEPEPVTWIAPLVEDRARRLVRREANDLRRKGASVARKDGDFGQWAAQFY
;
A
#
# COMPACT_ATOMS: atom_id res chain seq x y z
N VAL A 1 32.10 6.91 -0.05
CA VAL A 1 31.73 8.14 -0.80
C VAL A 1 31.91 9.35 0.10
N ARG A 2 32.59 10.43 -0.33
CA ARG A 2 32.78 11.65 0.49
C ARG A 2 31.68 12.69 0.26
N GLU A 3 31.22 12.84 -0.98
CA GLU A 3 30.20 13.80 -1.40
C GLU A 3 29.56 13.36 -2.73
N LEU A 4 28.35 13.86 -3.00
CA LEU A 4 27.62 13.63 -4.25
C LEU A 4 27.30 14.97 -4.90
N TRP A 5 27.71 15.12 -6.16
CA TRP A 5 27.53 16.34 -6.93
C TRP A 5 26.34 16.17 -7.88
N PRO A 6 25.31 17.03 -7.81
CA PRO A 6 24.18 16.94 -8.72
C PRO A 6 24.59 17.38 -10.12
N LEU A 7 24.62 16.42 -11.06
CA LEU A 7 24.87 16.69 -12.47
C LEU A 7 23.54 16.82 -13.23
N ARG A 8 23.50 17.81 -14.11
CA ARG A 8 22.37 18.08 -14.99
C ARG A 8 22.16 16.95 -16.01
N PRO A 9 21.00 16.26 -16.04
CA PRO A 9 20.77 15.16 -16.96
C PRO A 9 20.77 15.56 -18.44
N ASP A 10 20.38 16.80 -18.77
CA ASP A 10 20.36 17.33 -20.14
C ASP A 10 21.76 17.49 -20.76
N ARG A 11 22.81 17.41 -19.94
CA ARG A 11 24.22 17.52 -20.35
C ARG A 11 24.97 16.20 -20.24
N MET A 12 24.25 15.09 -20.03
CA MET A 12 24.84 13.77 -19.85
C MET A 12 24.47 12.88 -21.05
N SER A 13 25.47 12.21 -21.61
CA SER A 13 25.28 11.11 -22.56
C SER A 13 25.76 9.80 -21.96
N VAL A 14 25.11 8.70 -22.32
CA VAL A 14 25.43 7.34 -21.85
C VAL A 14 25.59 6.43 -23.05
N GLU A 15 26.72 5.75 -23.12
CA GLU A 15 27.02 4.82 -24.20
C GLU A 15 27.54 3.50 -23.64
N ARG A 16 27.30 2.41 -24.38
CA ARG A 16 27.92 1.12 -24.10
C ARG A 16 28.95 0.82 -25.16
N LYS A 17 30.23 0.80 -24.79
CA LYS A 17 31.35 0.55 -25.71
C LYS A 17 32.17 -0.62 -25.18
N GLY A 18 32.26 -1.70 -25.96
CA GLY A 18 33.02 -2.89 -25.57
C GLY A 18 32.45 -3.62 -24.34
N GLY A 19 31.15 -3.52 -24.09
CA GLY A 19 30.48 -4.16 -22.94
C GLY A 19 30.41 -3.29 -21.68
N GLU A 20 31.26 -2.27 -21.57
CA GLU A 20 31.28 -1.31 -20.46
C GLU A 20 30.40 -0.09 -20.72
N ILE A 21 29.80 0.43 -19.65
CA ILE A 21 29.02 1.67 -19.67
C ILE A 21 29.98 2.84 -19.47
N ARG A 22 29.89 3.86 -20.33
CA ARG A 22 30.62 5.12 -20.21
C ARG A 22 29.65 6.29 -20.21
N TYR A 23 29.95 7.26 -19.38
CA TYR A 23 29.21 8.51 -19.27
C TYR A 23 30.06 9.63 -19.86
N THR A 24 29.43 10.56 -20.55
CA THR A 24 30.09 11.78 -21.03
C THR A 24 29.31 12.98 -20.55
N TYR A 25 29.94 13.86 -19.79
CA TYR A 25 29.33 15.07 -19.27
C TYR A 25 29.83 16.31 -19.99
N LEU A 26 28.91 17.10 -20.53
CA LEU A 26 29.21 18.39 -21.13
C LEU A 26 29.31 19.46 -20.03
N GLN A 27 30.53 19.92 -19.76
CA GLN A 27 30.80 20.97 -18.79
C GLN A 27 30.30 22.34 -19.29
N SER A 28 30.18 23.31 -18.37
CA SER A 28 29.74 24.68 -18.72
C SER A 28 30.67 25.41 -19.70
N ASN A 29 31.94 25.02 -19.75
CA ASN A 29 32.94 25.53 -20.69
C ASN A 29 32.85 24.88 -22.09
N GLY A 30 31.88 23.97 -22.32
CA GLY A 30 31.71 23.25 -23.58
C GLY A 30 32.64 22.07 -23.78
N GLN A 31 33.48 21.73 -22.79
CA GLN A 31 34.34 20.54 -22.85
C GLN A 31 33.57 19.29 -22.42
N GLU A 32 33.82 18.19 -23.10
CA GLU A 32 33.33 16.88 -22.73
C GLU A 32 34.26 16.22 -21.73
N ALA A 33 33.72 15.83 -20.58
CA ALA A 33 34.44 15.07 -19.56
C ALA A 33 33.92 13.62 -19.56
N PRO A 34 34.75 12.63 -19.93
CA PRO A 34 34.39 11.24 -19.78
C PRO A 34 34.38 10.85 -18.29
N LEU A 35 33.31 10.19 -17.88
CA LEU A 35 33.12 9.66 -16.53
C LEU A 35 32.95 8.15 -16.62
N ALA A 36 33.69 7.43 -15.79
CA ALA A 36 33.56 5.99 -15.67
C ALA A 36 32.25 5.62 -14.94
N TRP A 37 31.80 4.37 -15.12
CA TRP A 37 30.52 3.93 -14.55
C TRP A 37 30.46 4.03 -13.02
N TRP A 38 31.58 3.80 -12.32
CA TRP A 38 31.68 3.91 -10.86
C TRP A 38 31.71 5.35 -10.34
N GLN A 39 31.88 6.35 -11.21
CA GLN A 39 31.89 7.76 -10.81
C GLN A 39 30.50 8.39 -10.83
N VAL A 40 29.50 7.70 -11.38
CA VAL A 40 28.16 8.26 -11.63
C VAL A 40 27.10 7.43 -10.91
N HIS A 41 26.48 8.05 -9.91
CA HIS A 41 25.23 7.54 -9.36
C HIS A 41 24.07 7.84 -10.35
N HIS A 42 23.64 6.82 -11.09
CA HIS A 42 22.65 6.96 -12.15
C HIS A 42 21.30 6.39 -11.74
N ARG A 43 20.39 7.29 -11.38
CA ARG A 43 18.98 6.95 -11.12
C ARG A 43 18.20 6.85 -12.43
N ARG A 44 17.74 5.65 -12.76
CA ARG A 44 17.00 5.35 -13.98
C ARG A 44 15.53 5.09 -13.64
N ALA A 45 14.61 5.80 -14.29
CA ALA A 45 13.17 5.66 -14.05
C ALA A 45 12.58 4.43 -14.76
N MET A 46 12.20 4.58 -16.03
CA MET A 46 11.78 3.48 -16.92
C MET A 46 12.88 3.26 -17.95
N VAL A 47 13.21 2.02 -18.27
CA VAL A 47 14.34 1.70 -19.15
C VAL A 47 13.87 0.68 -20.19
N MET A 48 14.09 0.96 -21.48
CA MET A 48 13.76 0.04 -22.58
C MET A 48 15.00 -0.56 -23.22
N ASP A 49 16.07 0.24 -23.33
CA ASP A 49 17.36 -0.10 -23.95
C ASP A 49 18.37 -0.71 -22.95
N GLY A 50 18.01 -0.78 -21.68
CA GLY A 50 18.86 -1.20 -20.56
C GLY A 50 19.84 -0.14 -20.03
N LEU A 51 19.95 1.02 -20.69
CA LEU A 51 20.99 2.03 -20.42
C LEU A 51 20.42 3.36 -19.96
N THR A 52 19.41 3.88 -20.66
CA THR A 52 18.90 5.24 -20.47
C THR A 52 17.52 5.23 -19.84
N GLY A 53 17.35 6.02 -18.78
CA GLY A 53 16.03 6.27 -18.21
C GLY A 53 15.18 7.12 -19.15
N MET A 54 14.01 6.64 -19.56
CA MET A 54 12.99 7.46 -20.22
C MET A 54 12.28 8.33 -19.19
N SER A 55 12.09 9.59 -19.57
CA SER A 55 11.21 10.50 -18.83
C SER A 55 9.77 9.99 -18.91
N PRO A 56 9.02 9.92 -17.80
CA PRO A 56 7.59 9.63 -17.83
C PRO A 56 6.83 10.54 -18.80
N LEU A 57 7.23 11.81 -18.89
CA LEU A 57 6.64 12.78 -19.82
C LEU A 57 6.84 12.36 -21.29
N ARG A 58 7.98 11.76 -21.61
CA ARG A 58 8.26 11.25 -22.97
C ARG A 58 7.36 10.06 -23.30
N VAL A 59 7.04 9.22 -22.31
CA VAL A 59 6.12 8.09 -22.48
C VAL A 59 4.70 8.57 -22.73
N ALA A 60 4.24 9.59 -22.00
CA ALA A 60 2.89 10.15 -22.17
C ALA A 60 2.83 11.38 -23.09
N MET A 61 3.82 11.58 -23.96
CA MET A 61 3.92 12.81 -24.76
C MET A 61 2.66 13.07 -25.58
N LEU A 62 2.06 12.03 -26.17
CA LEU A 62 0.83 12.14 -26.93
C LEU A 62 -0.35 12.61 -26.06
N ALA A 63 -0.55 12.01 -24.89
CA ALA A 63 -1.61 12.40 -23.96
C ALA A 63 -1.46 13.85 -23.48
N VAL A 64 -0.23 14.26 -23.15
CA VAL A 64 0.05 15.65 -22.75
C VAL A 64 -0.15 16.62 -23.91
N SER A 65 0.31 16.26 -25.12
CA SER A 65 0.12 17.12 -26.30
C SER A 65 -1.35 17.30 -26.66
N LEU A 66 -2.16 16.25 -26.50
CA LEU A 66 -3.61 16.34 -26.66
C LEU A 66 -4.22 17.29 -25.62
N GLY A 67 -3.77 17.21 -24.37
CA GLY A 67 -4.15 18.17 -23.31
C GLY A 67 -3.84 19.62 -23.69
N MET A 68 -2.61 19.89 -24.12
CA MET A 68 -2.21 21.22 -24.56
C MET A 68 -3.06 21.74 -25.72
N ALA A 69 -3.34 20.89 -26.71
CA ALA A 69 -4.18 21.26 -27.85
C ALA A 69 -5.62 21.55 -27.43
N THR A 70 -6.19 20.78 -26.50
CA THR A 70 -7.54 21.02 -25.95
C THR A 70 -7.59 22.31 -25.14
N GLU A 71 -6.57 22.61 -24.33
CA GLU A 71 -6.49 23.87 -23.59
C GLU A 71 -6.34 25.07 -24.52
N GLU A 72 -5.50 24.97 -25.56
CA GLU A 72 -5.35 26.02 -26.57
C GLU A 72 -6.65 26.26 -27.33
N PHE A 73 -7.34 25.19 -27.74
CA PHE A 73 -8.65 25.27 -28.36
C PHE A 73 -9.65 25.97 -27.44
N GLY A 74 -9.75 25.54 -26.18
CA GLY A 74 -10.64 26.15 -25.19
C GLY A 74 -10.33 27.63 -24.96
N ALA A 75 -9.06 27.97 -24.76
CA ALA A 75 -8.63 29.35 -24.56
C ALA A 75 -9.03 30.25 -25.75
N ARG A 76 -8.80 29.78 -26.98
CA ARG A 76 -9.21 30.52 -28.19
C ARG A 76 -10.73 30.63 -28.33
N PHE A 77 -11.43 29.53 -28.07
CA PHE A 77 -12.89 29.48 -28.16
C PHE A 77 -13.55 30.45 -27.17
N PHE A 78 -13.14 30.44 -25.90
CA PHE A 78 -13.66 31.36 -24.89
C PHE A 78 -13.19 32.81 -25.09
N ALA A 79 -11.95 33.03 -25.55
CA ALA A 79 -11.46 34.37 -25.90
C ALA A 79 -12.28 35.03 -27.03
N GLN A 80 -12.87 34.22 -27.92
CA GLN A 80 -13.75 34.68 -29.00
C GLN A 80 -15.24 34.78 -28.58
N GLY A 81 -15.54 34.57 -27.29
CA GLY A 81 -16.90 34.66 -26.75
C GLY A 81 -17.73 33.40 -26.97
N ALA A 82 -17.10 32.22 -27.07
CA ALA A 82 -17.74 30.92 -27.24
C ALA A 82 -18.67 30.86 -28.47
N ARG A 83 -18.30 31.60 -29.53
CA ARG A 83 -19.15 31.75 -30.71
C ARG A 83 -18.96 30.62 -31.71
N PRO A 84 -20.05 30.16 -32.33
CA PRO A 84 -19.97 29.23 -33.44
C PRO A 84 -19.29 29.86 -34.64
N GLY A 85 -18.68 29.03 -35.49
CA GLY A 85 -18.28 29.47 -36.82
C GLY A 85 -19.51 29.87 -37.61
N PHE A 86 -19.41 30.94 -38.41
CA PHE A 86 -20.47 31.36 -39.31
C PHE A 86 -19.98 31.25 -40.75
N LEU A 87 -20.80 30.65 -41.61
CA LEU A 87 -20.62 30.65 -43.05
C LEU A 87 -21.55 31.70 -43.66
N LEU A 88 -20.97 32.65 -44.37
CA LEU A 88 -21.73 33.63 -45.15
C LEU A 88 -21.83 33.13 -46.59
N SER A 89 -23.05 32.81 -47.02
CA SER A 89 -23.33 32.36 -48.39
C SER A 89 -23.94 33.51 -49.20
N HIS A 90 -23.32 33.84 -50.33
CA HIS A 90 -23.79 34.85 -51.28
C HIS A 90 -24.35 34.18 -52.55
N PRO A 91 -25.53 34.57 -53.04
CA PRO A 91 -26.15 33.94 -54.21
C PRO A 91 -25.50 34.29 -55.57
N SER A 92 -24.58 35.25 -55.62
CA SER A 92 -23.91 35.73 -56.84
C SER A 92 -22.42 36.05 -56.61
N THR A 93 -21.73 36.66 -57.57
CA THR A 93 -20.33 37.11 -57.39
C THR A 93 -20.25 38.48 -56.72
N LEU A 94 -19.47 38.59 -55.64
CA LEU A 94 -19.13 39.86 -55.01
C LEU A 94 -17.99 40.57 -55.76
N THR A 95 -18.02 41.90 -55.80
CA THR A 95 -16.86 42.70 -56.22
C THR A 95 -15.84 42.81 -55.07
N ASP A 96 -14.56 42.95 -55.38
CA ASP A 96 -13.48 43.02 -54.36
C ASP A 96 -13.70 44.14 -53.33
N ALA A 97 -14.20 45.30 -53.79
CA ALA A 97 -14.52 46.43 -52.91
C ALA A 97 -15.66 46.12 -51.94
N ALA A 98 -16.69 45.40 -52.40
CA ALA A 98 -17.81 44.98 -51.57
C ALA A 98 -17.39 43.87 -50.58
N TYR A 99 -16.52 42.94 -51.01
CA TYR A 99 -15.94 41.92 -50.13
C TYR A 99 -15.14 42.53 -48.97
N GLU A 100 -14.23 43.48 -49.26
CA GLU A 100 -13.42 44.13 -48.22
C GLU A 100 -14.28 44.95 -47.24
N ARG A 101 -15.33 45.63 -47.74
CA ARG A 101 -16.30 46.34 -46.87
C ARG A 101 -17.05 45.37 -45.97
N LEU A 102 -17.54 44.26 -46.52
CA LEU A 102 -18.27 43.25 -45.78
C LEU A 102 -17.38 42.59 -44.72
N LYS A 103 -16.16 42.20 -45.10
CA LYS A 103 -15.15 41.64 -44.19
C LYS A 103 -14.83 42.59 -43.06
N LYS A 104 -14.58 43.87 -43.34
CA LYS A 104 -14.32 44.88 -42.31
C LYS A 104 -15.50 45.08 -41.35
N ASN A 105 -16.72 45.09 -41.86
CA ASN A 105 -17.94 45.16 -41.03
C ASN A 105 -18.13 43.90 -40.19
N TRP A 106 -17.76 42.73 -40.72
CA TRP A 106 -17.85 41.46 -40.01
C TRP A 106 -16.75 41.31 -38.95
N ASP A 107 -15.50 41.63 -39.28
CA ASP A 107 -14.32 41.52 -38.39
C ASP A 107 -14.34 42.57 -37.26
N ALA A 108 -15.12 43.64 -37.38
CA ALA A 108 -15.42 44.55 -36.27
C ALA A 108 -16.19 43.88 -35.10
N ALA A 109 -16.41 42.55 -35.17
CA ALA A 109 -17.01 41.70 -34.14
C ALA A 109 -16.09 41.48 -32.93
N THR A 110 -15.79 42.51 -32.15
CA THR A 110 -15.12 42.28 -30.87
C THR A 110 -16.08 41.67 -29.84
N LEU A 111 -15.53 41.13 -28.75
CA LEU A 111 -16.28 40.63 -27.60
C LEU A 111 -17.22 41.71 -27.03
N GLU A 112 -16.79 42.96 -27.04
CA GLU A 112 -17.58 44.13 -26.57
C GLU A 112 -18.75 44.48 -27.51
N ASN A 113 -18.61 44.24 -28.81
CA ASN A 113 -19.63 44.55 -29.80
C ASN A 113 -20.51 43.33 -30.11
N ALA A 114 -20.51 42.34 -29.21
CA ALA A 114 -20.92 41.01 -29.56
C ALA A 114 -22.42 40.84 -29.86
N HIS A 115 -23.23 41.69 -29.24
CA HIS A 115 -24.68 41.70 -29.34
C HIS A 115 -25.20 42.83 -30.24
N LYS A 116 -24.32 43.53 -30.96
CA LYS A 116 -24.75 44.57 -31.90
C LYS A 116 -25.34 43.93 -33.15
N THR A 117 -26.52 44.40 -33.57
CA THR A 117 -27.18 44.00 -34.81
C THR A 117 -26.28 44.27 -36.00
N ARG A 118 -26.12 43.26 -36.86
CA ARG A 118 -25.31 43.33 -38.08
C ARG A 118 -26.21 43.40 -39.29
N ILE A 119 -25.82 44.22 -40.24
CA ILE A 119 -26.50 44.34 -41.52
C ILE A 119 -25.78 43.40 -42.49
N ILE A 120 -26.56 42.60 -43.18
CA ILE A 120 -26.12 41.67 -44.20
C ILE A 120 -26.79 42.12 -45.50
N GLU A 121 -25.99 42.38 -46.53
CA GLU A 121 -26.44 42.98 -47.78
C GLU A 121 -26.78 41.92 -48.84
N GLU A 122 -27.47 42.31 -49.90
CA GLU A 122 -27.65 41.53 -51.14
C GLU A 122 -28.23 40.10 -50.98
N GLY A 123 -29.06 39.88 -49.96
CA GLY A 123 -29.75 38.59 -49.76
C GLY A 123 -28.84 37.45 -49.29
N MET A 124 -27.66 37.77 -48.75
CA MET A 124 -26.77 36.78 -48.13
C MET A 124 -27.44 36.04 -46.96
N LYS A 125 -27.10 34.77 -46.82
CA LYS A 125 -27.56 33.91 -45.72
C LYS A 125 -26.41 33.62 -44.76
N VAL A 126 -26.72 33.65 -43.47
CA VAL A 126 -25.81 33.20 -42.41
C VAL A 126 -26.19 31.78 -42.06
N GLU A 127 -25.27 30.85 -42.30
CA GLU A 127 -25.39 29.49 -41.81
C GLU A 127 -24.46 29.34 -40.62
N GLN A 128 -25.03 28.97 -39.47
CA GLN A 128 -24.25 28.65 -38.29
C GLN A 128 -23.60 27.29 -38.51
N ILE A 129 -22.27 27.24 -38.55
CA ILE A 129 -21.53 26.00 -38.45
C ILE A 129 -21.67 25.57 -36.99
N GLY A 130 -22.44 24.50 -36.76
CA GLY A 130 -22.75 24.03 -35.41
C GLY A 130 -21.48 23.82 -34.57
N ILE A 131 -21.55 24.19 -33.29
CA ILE A 131 -20.55 23.79 -32.30
C ILE A 131 -20.97 22.40 -31.78
N PRO A 132 -20.13 21.36 -31.86
CA PRO A 132 -20.38 20.10 -31.16
C PRO A 132 -20.26 20.30 -29.63
N PRO A 133 -20.99 19.50 -28.83
CA PRO A 133 -21.76 19.95 -27.68
C PRO A 133 -20.99 20.19 -26.35
N GLU A 134 -21.66 20.99 -25.53
CA GLU A 134 -21.60 21.22 -24.08
C GLU A 134 -20.27 21.55 -23.41
N GLU A 135 -20.27 22.67 -22.69
CA GLU A 135 -19.26 23.03 -21.69
C GLU A 135 -18.95 21.88 -20.72
N ALA A 136 -19.95 21.02 -20.44
CA ALA A 136 -19.80 19.79 -19.67
C ALA A 136 -18.82 18.79 -20.34
N GLN A 137 -18.93 18.56 -21.65
CA GLN A 137 -18.04 17.65 -22.38
C GLN A 137 -16.60 18.21 -22.47
N PHE A 138 -16.45 19.53 -22.54
CA PHE A 138 -15.13 20.17 -22.46
C PHE A 138 -14.49 20.02 -21.06
N LEU A 139 -15.28 20.25 -20.00
CA LEU A 139 -14.83 20.06 -18.61
C LEU A 139 -14.45 18.59 -18.33
N GLU A 140 -15.28 17.64 -18.79
CA GLU A 140 -15.01 16.20 -18.70
C GLU A 140 -13.73 15.82 -19.44
N THR A 141 -13.51 16.37 -20.65
CA THR A 141 -12.28 16.14 -21.42
C THR A 141 -11.05 16.63 -20.65
N ARG A 142 -11.10 17.84 -20.07
CA ARG A 142 -9.98 18.37 -19.25
C ARG A 142 -9.73 17.52 -18.01
N ARG A 143 -10.79 17.05 -17.36
CA ARG A 143 -10.69 16.18 -16.20
C ARG A 143 -10.07 14.83 -16.56
N PHE A 144 -10.51 14.23 -17.66
CA PHE A 144 -9.96 12.97 -18.16
C PHE A 144 -8.47 13.11 -18.50
N GLN A 145 -8.08 14.22 -19.14
CA GLN A 145 -6.68 14.53 -19.41
C GLN A 145 -5.84 14.65 -18.12
N ALA A 146 -6.36 15.33 -17.10
CA ALA A 146 -5.69 15.41 -15.81
C ALA A 146 -5.50 14.03 -15.15
N GLN A 147 -6.50 13.15 -15.26
CA GLN A 147 -6.41 11.77 -14.76
C GLN A 147 -5.40 10.93 -15.55
N GLU A 148 -5.33 11.07 -16.87
CA GLU A 148 -4.34 10.38 -17.71
C GLU A 148 -2.91 10.79 -17.35
N VAL A 149 -2.67 12.08 -17.09
CA VAL A 149 -1.37 12.56 -16.60
C VAL A 149 -1.08 12.05 -15.18
N ALA A 150 -2.07 12.03 -14.29
CA ALA A 150 -1.91 11.50 -12.94
C ALA A 150 -1.54 10.01 -12.94
N ARG A 151 -2.18 9.23 -13.82
CA ARG A 151 -1.98 7.80 -14.00
C ARG A 151 -0.53 7.45 -14.36
N LEU A 152 0.14 8.27 -15.17
CA LEU A 152 1.55 8.09 -15.51
C LEU A 152 2.45 8.03 -14.27
N PHE A 153 2.15 8.85 -13.26
CA PHE A 153 2.89 8.89 -12.00
C PHE A 153 2.33 7.94 -10.95
N ARG A 154 1.26 7.20 -11.26
CA ARG A 154 0.41 6.45 -10.32
C ARG A 154 -0.21 7.35 -9.24
N MET A 155 -0.33 8.64 -9.52
CA MET A 155 -0.84 9.63 -8.57
C MET A 155 -2.36 9.46 -8.43
N PRO A 156 -2.88 9.21 -7.22
CA PRO A 156 -4.31 9.10 -7.00
C PRO A 156 -5.03 10.43 -7.27
N PRO A 157 -6.25 10.41 -7.85
CA PRO A 157 -7.02 11.63 -8.17
C PRO A 157 -7.22 12.58 -6.97
N HIS A 158 -7.41 12.03 -5.77
CA HIS A 158 -7.62 12.84 -4.57
C HIS A 158 -6.38 13.68 -4.17
N LYS A 159 -5.17 13.28 -4.56
CA LYS A 159 -3.94 14.05 -4.31
C LYS A 159 -3.77 15.24 -5.24
N ILE A 160 -4.45 15.23 -6.39
CA ILE A 160 -4.43 16.33 -7.38
C ILE A 160 -5.69 17.21 -7.30
N GLY A 161 -6.51 17.04 -6.27
CA GLY A 161 -7.73 17.85 -6.07
C GLY A 161 -8.94 17.39 -6.89
N LEU A 162 -8.87 16.24 -7.57
CA LEU A 162 -10.00 15.64 -8.27
C LEU A 162 -10.77 14.70 -7.34
N LEU A 163 -11.38 15.25 -6.28
CA LEU A 163 -12.24 14.51 -5.36
C LEU A 163 -13.68 14.55 -5.85
N GLU A 164 -14.14 13.47 -6.48
CA GLU A 164 -15.58 13.20 -6.59
C GLU A 164 -15.99 12.27 -5.45
N ASN A 165 -16.92 12.73 -4.62
CA ASN A 165 -17.64 11.90 -3.64
C ASN A 165 -16.75 11.11 -2.64
N ALA A 166 -15.65 11.70 -2.15
CA ALA A 166 -14.83 11.06 -1.12
C ALA A 166 -15.39 11.30 0.29
N THR A 167 -15.66 10.23 1.03
CA THR A 167 -15.96 10.24 2.47
C THR A 167 -14.67 10.12 3.29
N PHE A 168 -14.67 10.61 4.54
CA PHE A 168 -13.48 10.61 5.42
C PHE A 168 -12.84 9.23 5.59
N SER A 169 -13.64 8.16 5.73
CA SER A 169 -13.12 6.79 5.85
C SER A 169 -12.41 6.29 4.60
N ASN A 170 -12.77 6.79 3.42
CA ASN A 170 -12.12 6.44 2.15
C ASN A 170 -10.75 7.14 2.02
N ILE A 171 -10.58 8.31 2.64
CA ILE A 171 -9.36 9.13 2.52
C ILE A 171 -8.16 8.48 3.23
N GLU A 172 -8.36 7.83 4.38
CA GLU A 172 -7.28 7.15 5.11
C GLU A 172 -6.73 5.95 4.32
N HIS A 173 -7.62 5.09 3.81
CA HIS A 173 -7.23 4.00 2.93
C HIS A 173 -6.53 4.49 1.66
N GLN A 174 -7.05 5.57 1.06
CA GLN A 174 -6.44 6.21 -0.11
C GLN A 174 -5.06 6.83 0.19
N ALA A 175 -4.82 7.30 1.42
CA ALA A 175 -3.52 7.79 1.84
C ALA A 175 -2.49 6.65 1.97
N ILE A 176 -2.91 5.49 2.48
CA ILE A 176 -2.06 4.28 2.55
C ILE A 176 -1.74 3.76 1.14
N GLU A 177 -2.76 3.70 0.26
CA GLU A 177 -2.60 3.32 -1.15
C GLU A 177 -1.59 4.24 -1.86
N PHE A 178 -1.68 5.56 -1.65
CA PHE A 178 -0.73 6.51 -2.20
C PHE A 178 0.72 6.21 -1.79
N VAL A 179 0.97 5.94 -0.50
CA VAL A 179 2.32 5.62 -0.03
C VAL A 179 2.80 4.31 -0.64
N THR A 180 1.93 3.29 -0.67
CA THR A 180 2.28 1.93 -1.07
C THR A 180 2.49 1.79 -2.58
N ASP A 181 1.60 2.36 -3.39
CA ASP A 181 1.59 2.13 -4.84
C ASP A 181 2.25 3.25 -5.64
N THR A 182 2.28 4.47 -5.09
CA THR A 182 2.93 5.62 -5.72
C THR A 182 4.35 5.80 -5.21
N ILE A 183 4.52 6.09 -3.92
CA ILE A 183 5.81 6.53 -3.37
C ILE A 183 6.79 5.37 -3.25
N ARG A 184 6.38 4.25 -2.66
CA ARG A 184 7.27 3.12 -2.33
C ARG A 184 8.04 2.58 -3.55
N PRO A 185 7.44 2.40 -4.75
CA PRO A 185 8.18 1.98 -5.93
C PRO A 185 9.28 2.97 -6.36
N TRP A 186 9.07 4.28 -6.15
CA TRP A 186 10.11 5.29 -6.42
C TRP A 186 11.23 5.21 -5.40
N LEU A 187 10.91 5.02 -4.12
CA LEU A 187 11.92 4.89 -3.06
C LEU A 187 12.78 3.64 -3.24
N ILE A 188 12.17 2.47 -3.46
CA ILE A 188 12.89 1.22 -3.71
C ILE A 188 13.83 1.36 -4.92
N ARG A 189 13.38 2.02 -5.99
CA ARG A 189 14.22 2.30 -7.16
C ARG A 189 15.44 3.17 -6.80
N ASN A 190 15.26 4.16 -5.94
CA ASN A 190 16.35 4.99 -5.44
C ASN A 190 17.32 4.17 -4.58
N GLU A 191 16.80 3.38 -3.64
CA GLU A 191 17.58 2.50 -2.76
C GLU A 191 18.43 1.51 -3.58
N GLN A 192 17.83 0.85 -4.58
CA GLN A 192 18.54 -0.06 -5.47
C GLN A 192 19.64 0.65 -6.28
N ALA A 193 19.39 1.88 -6.74
CA ALA A 193 20.42 2.66 -7.43
C ALA A 193 21.55 3.08 -6.48
N MET A 194 21.24 3.44 -5.23
CA MET A 194 22.24 3.78 -4.22
C MET A 194 23.05 2.55 -3.82
N TYR A 195 22.40 1.40 -3.63
CA TYR A 195 23.04 0.12 -3.33
C TYR A 195 24.02 -0.29 -4.43
N ARG A 196 23.63 -0.13 -5.70
CA ARG A 196 24.48 -0.43 -6.86
C ARG A 196 25.67 0.52 -7.01
N ASP A 197 25.46 1.83 -6.82
CA ASP A 197 26.46 2.83 -7.22
C ASP A 197 27.31 3.35 -6.05
N LEU A 198 26.84 3.28 -4.80
CA LEU A 198 27.50 3.88 -3.64
C LEU A 198 28.19 2.88 -2.72
N LEU A 199 27.83 1.60 -2.80
CA LEU A 199 28.40 0.53 -1.98
C LEU A 199 29.31 -0.37 -2.83
N SER A 200 30.45 -0.73 -2.26
CA SER A 200 31.28 -1.81 -2.78
C SER A 200 30.64 -3.18 -2.49
N GLU A 201 31.06 -4.22 -3.22
CA GLU A 201 30.59 -5.60 -3.03
C GLU A 201 30.76 -6.09 -1.58
N SER A 202 31.79 -5.62 -0.87
CA SER A 202 32.01 -5.96 0.54
C SER A 202 31.05 -5.27 1.50
N GLU A 203 30.69 -4.00 1.23
CA GLU A 203 29.77 -3.22 2.08
C GLU A 203 28.32 -3.68 1.89
N GLN A 204 27.99 -4.18 0.70
CA GLN A 204 26.68 -4.70 0.32
C GLN A 204 26.18 -5.87 1.18
N VAL A 205 27.07 -6.54 1.92
CA VAL A 205 26.74 -7.63 2.87
C VAL A 205 26.28 -7.08 4.22
N ALA A 206 26.76 -5.91 4.62
CA ALA A 206 26.55 -5.36 5.96
C ALA A 206 25.65 -4.11 5.98
N ILE A 207 25.54 -3.41 4.86
CA ILE A 207 24.88 -2.10 4.76
C ILE A 207 23.82 -2.16 3.68
N TYR A 208 22.65 -1.61 3.97
CA TYR A 208 21.59 -1.38 3.01
C TYR A 208 21.03 0.04 3.18
N PHE A 209 20.38 0.55 2.14
CA PHE A 209 19.67 1.82 2.19
C PHE A 209 18.17 1.55 2.29
N GLU A 210 17.50 2.25 3.19
CA GLU A 210 16.05 2.19 3.36
C GLU A 210 15.50 3.59 3.67
N TYR A 211 14.45 3.97 2.95
CA TYR A 211 13.67 5.16 3.23
C TYR A 211 12.56 4.84 4.23
N LEU A 212 12.57 5.53 5.37
CA LEU A 212 11.54 5.38 6.39
C LEU A 212 10.25 6.11 5.97
N VAL A 213 9.27 5.34 5.49
CA VAL A 213 7.94 5.84 5.09
C VAL A 213 6.88 5.69 6.18
N ASP A 214 7.22 5.10 7.32
CA ASP A 214 6.27 4.88 8.42
C ASP A 214 5.64 6.19 8.89
N GLY A 215 6.41 7.29 8.84
CA GLY A 215 5.93 8.65 9.11
C GLY A 215 4.76 9.09 8.22
N LEU A 216 4.68 8.60 6.98
CA LEU A 216 3.57 8.88 6.05
C LEU A 216 2.38 7.94 6.29
N LEU A 217 2.65 6.73 6.82
CA LEU A 217 1.63 5.77 7.24
C LEU A 217 1.08 6.06 8.65
N ARG A 218 1.67 7.02 9.40
CA ARG A 218 1.27 7.44 10.76
C ARG A 218 -0.14 8.02 10.87
N GLY A 219 -0.85 8.22 9.76
CA GLY A 219 -2.24 8.71 9.76
C GLY A 219 -3.14 7.92 10.72
N ASP A 220 -2.84 6.64 10.96
CA ASP A 220 -3.50 5.83 11.98
C ASP A 220 -2.52 5.26 13.01
N THR A 221 -1.97 6.17 13.81
CA THR A 221 -1.11 5.82 14.95
C THR A 221 -1.83 4.91 15.96
N ALA A 222 -3.16 5.00 16.05
CA ALA A 222 -3.97 4.15 16.92
C ALA A 222 -3.94 2.69 16.47
N SER A 223 -4.26 2.38 15.22
CA SER A 223 -4.20 1.00 14.72
C SER A 223 -2.78 0.42 14.71
N ARG A 224 -1.75 1.25 14.50
CA ARG A 224 -0.35 0.80 14.59
C ARG A 224 0.01 0.35 16.01
N TYR A 225 -0.27 1.19 17.02
CA TYR A 225 -0.02 0.81 18.41
C TYR A 225 -0.91 -0.34 18.88
N GLN A 226 -2.15 -0.42 18.41
CA GLN A 226 -3.01 -1.58 18.65
C GLN A 226 -2.43 -2.85 18.04
N SER A 227 -1.90 -2.78 16.81
CA SER A 227 -1.25 -3.91 16.14
C SER A 227 -0.02 -4.39 16.92
N TYR A 228 0.83 -3.47 17.41
CA TYR A 228 1.95 -3.82 18.28
C TYR A 228 1.51 -4.38 19.64
N ALA A 229 0.44 -3.86 20.23
CA ALA A 229 -0.14 -4.39 21.46
C ALA A 229 -0.61 -5.83 21.27
N VAL A 230 -1.33 -6.11 20.18
CA VAL A 230 -1.76 -7.46 19.78
C VAL A 230 -0.55 -8.35 19.54
N ALA A 231 0.47 -7.86 18.82
CA ALA A 231 1.64 -8.67 18.51
C ALA A 231 2.47 -9.05 19.74
N ARG A 232 2.65 -8.11 20.67
CA ARG A 232 3.30 -8.35 21.94
C ARG A 232 2.46 -9.25 22.86
N GLN A 233 1.13 -9.11 22.82
CA GLN A 233 0.21 -9.98 23.56
C GLN A 233 0.33 -11.45 23.10
N TRP A 234 0.40 -11.70 21.79
CA TRP A 234 0.54 -13.05 21.23
C TRP A 234 1.96 -13.59 21.22
N GLY A 235 2.96 -12.76 21.56
CA GLY A 235 4.31 -13.25 21.82
C GLY A 235 5.23 -13.41 20.63
N TRP A 236 4.86 -12.93 19.46
CA TRP A 236 5.67 -13.07 18.23
C TRP A 236 6.50 -11.81 17.91
N LEU A 237 6.28 -10.72 18.64
CA LEU A 237 7.18 -9.56 18.67
C LEU A 237 7.59 -9.21 20.10
N SER A 238 8.89 -9.03 20.31
CA SER A 238 9.46 -8.50 21.55
C SER A 238 9.43 -6.96 21.58
N ALA A 239 9.76 -6.35 22.72
CA ALA A 239 9.83 -4.88 22.80
C ALA A 239 10.96 -4.31 21.93
N ASN A 240 12.10 -5.00 21.84
CA ASN A 240 13.21 -4.59 20.99
C ASN A 240 12.93 -4.82 19.49
N ASP A 241 12.12 -5.82 19.13
CA ASP A 241 11.63 -5.96 17.75
C ASP A 241 10.81 -4.75 17.32
N ILE A 242 9.88 -4.30 18.18
CA ILE A 242 9.08 -3.10 17.91
C ILE A 242 10.00 -1.87 17.84
N ARG A 243 10.97 -1.72 18.76
CA ARG A 243 11.91 -0.60 18.72
C ARG A 243 12.77 -0.60 17.46
N ARG A 244 13.19 -1.76 16.97
CA ARG A 244 13.91 -1.91 15.70
C ARG A 244 13.03 -1.50 14.51
N LEU A 245 11.78 -1.94 14.46
CA LEU A 245 10.81 -1.49 13.46
C LEU A 245 10.61 0.04 13.51
N GLU A 246 10.67 0.62 14.71
CA GLU A 246 10.56 2.06 14.94
C GLU A 246 11.88 2.83 14.82
N ASN A 247 12.98 2.17 14.44
CA ASN A 247 14.33 2.75 14.42
C ASN A 247 14.74 3.45 15.74
N MET A 248 14.29 2.91 16.86
CA MET A 248 14.66 3.33 18.21
C MET A 248 15.77 2.44 18.76
N PRO A 249 16.68 2.98 19.60
CA PRO A 249 17.70 2.16 20.25
C PRO A 249 17.07 1.08 21.14
N PRO A 250 17.67 -0.12 21.23
CA PRO A 250 17.17 -1.20 22.06
C PRO A 250 17.22 -0.82 23.55
N VAL A 251 16.41 -1.52 24.35
CA VAL A 251 16.39 -1.39 25.82
C VAL A 251 16.76 -2.72 26.47
N GLU A 252 17.38 -2.64 27.64
CA GLU A 252 17.74 -3.81 28.44
C GLU A 252 16.48 -4.59 28.85
N GLY A 253 16.51 -5.93 28.68
CA GLY A 253 15.35 -6.79 28.90
C GLY A 253 14.27 -6.73 27.81
N GLY A 254 14.50 -6.02 26.71
CA GLY A 254 13.53 -5.82 25.63
C GLY A 254 13.31 -7.02 24.70
N ASP A 255 14.18 -8.04 24.74
CA ASP A 255 14.14 -9.22 23.86
C ASP A 255 13.27 -10.38 24.39
N THR A 256 12.42 -10.11 25.39
CA THR A 256 11.54 -11.12 25.98
C THR A 256 10.28 -11.31 25.13
N TYR A 257 10.05 -12.53 24.65
CA TYR A 257 8.80 -12.94 23.99
C TYR A 257 7.82 -13.47 25.03
N LEU A 258 6.58 -12.98 24.99
CA LEU A 258 5.55 -13.36 25.96
C LEU A 258 4.83 -14.62 25.48
N GLN A 259 4.51 -15.56 26.38
CA GLN A 259 3.62 -16.67 26.04
C GLN A 259 2.25 -16.43 26.66
N PRO A 260 1.16 -16.37 25.88
CA PRO A 260 -0.18 -16.26 26.45
C PRO A 260 -0.50 -17.48 27.33
N LEU A 261 -0.87 -17.23 28.59
CA LEU A 261 -1.18 -18.28 29.58
C LEU A 261 -2.40 -19.15 29.23
N ASN A 262 -3.23 -18.71 28.29
CA ASN A 262 -4.50 -19.33 27.90
C ASN A 262 -4.42 -20.13 26.58
N MET A 263 -3.25 -20.25 25.96
CA MET A 263 -3.09 -21.03 24.73
C MET A 263 -2.68 -22.46 25.02
N SER A 264 -3.66 -23.34 25.18
CA SER A 264 -3.46 -24.79 25.06
C SER A 264 -3.99 -25.27 23.71
N PRO A 265 -3.43 -26.35 23.12
CA PRO A 265 -4.00 -26.96 21.92
C PRO A 265 -5.49 -27.28 22.12
N ALA A 266 -6.33 -27.04 21.10
CA ALA A 266 -7.75 -27.37 21.18
C ALA A 266 -7.92 -28.88 21.49
N GLY A 267 -8.52 -29.19 22.65
CA GLY A 267 -8.62 -30.56 23.18
C GLY A 267 -7.66 -30.89 24.33
N GLN A 268 -6.73 -29.98 24.68
CA GLN A 268 -5.95 -30.05 25.91
C GLN A 268 -6.34 -28.89 26.83
N PHE A 269 -6.74 -29.21 28.06
CA PHE A 269 -6.93 -28.20 29.09
C PHE A 269 -5.55 -27.67 29.54
N PRO A 270 -5.38 -26.36 29.80
CA PRO A 270 -4.10 -25.82 30.22
C PRO A 270 -3.70 -26.45 31.56
N GLY A 271 -2.47 -26.99 31.58
CA GLY A 271 -1.71 -27.49 32.72
C GLY A 271 -2.43 -27.56 34.07
N THR A 272 -2.71 -28.79 34.47
CA THR A 272 -2.38 -29.25 35.83
C THR A 272 -1.17 -28.46 36.34
N ARG A 273 -1.35 -27.76 37.47
CA ARG A 273 -0.26 -27.28 38.32
C ARG A 273 0.81 -28.36 38.33
N GLY A 274 2.07 -27.96 38.10
CA GLY A 274 3.20 -28.85 37.90
C GLY A 274 3.07 -30.12 38.73
N GLU A 275 3.28 -31.25 38.08
CA GLU A 275 3.33 -32.56 38.73
C GLU A 275 4.47 -32.54 39.77
N SER A 276 4.20 -31.97 40.94
CA SER A 276 4.68 -32.55 42.18
C SER A 276 4.07 -33.94 42.19
N GLU A 277 4.92 -34.97 42.18
CA GLU A 277 4.49 -36.33 42.47
C GLU A 277 3.44 -36.26 43.59
N PRO A 278 2.22 -36.78 43.38
CA PRO A 278 1.22 -36.71 44.42
C PRO A 278 1.82 -37.42 45.63
N GLU A 279 2.04 -36.68 46.72
CA GLU A 279 2.50 -37.31 47.96
C GLU A 279 1.59 -38.51 48.22
N PRO A 280 2.14 -39.70 48.44
CA PRO A 280 1.34 -40.89 48.61
C PRO A 280 0.32 -40.59 49.70
N VAL A 281 -0.96 -40.79 49.40
CA VAL A 281 -2.05 -40.38 50.27
C VAL A 281 -2.02 -41.24 51.55
N THR A 282 -1.20 -40.83 52.53
CA THR A 282 -0.85 -41.61 53.71
C THR A 282 -2.03 -41.77 54.68
N TRP A 283 -3.03 -40.90 54.60
CA TRP A 283 -4.22 -40.96 55.46
C TRP A 283 -5.24 -42.02 55.01
N ILE A 284 -5.21 -42.48 53.75
CA ILE A 284 -6.14 -43.52 53.27
C ILE A 284 -5.74 -44.90 53.80
N ALA A 285 -4.44 -45.18 53.91
CA ALA A 285 -3.96 -46.50 54.34
C ALA A 285 -4.50 -46.95 55.72
N PRO A 286 -4.48 -46.11 56.79
CA PRO A 286 -5.09 -46.45 58.07
C PRO A 286 -6.60 -46.70 58.00
N LEU A 287 -7.32 -45.95 57.14
CA LEU A 287 -8.77 -46.07 56.97
C LEU A 287 -9.16 -47.35 56.24
N VAL A 288 -8.39 -47.74 55.23
CA VAL A 288 -8.56 -49.01 54.51
C VAL A 288 -8.26 -50.18 55.45
N GLU A 289 -7.19 -50.08 56.25
CA GLU A 289 -6.83 -51.12 57.20
C GLU A 289 -7.88 -51.28 58.32
N ASP A 290 -8.39 -50.18 58.87
CA ASP A 290 -9.48 -50.22 59.86
C ASP A 290 -10.76 -50.81 59.26
N ARG A 291 -11.11 -50.44 58.01
CA ARG A 291 -12.29 -51.00 57.33
C ARG A 291 -12.12 -52.50 57.06
N ALA A 292 -10.94 -52.93 56.63
CA ALA A 292 -10.62 -54.34 56.40
C ALA A 292 -10.70 -55.13 57.71
N ARG A 293 -10.13 -54.62 58.81
CA ARG A 293 -10.24 -55.25 60.14
C ARG A 293 -11.68 -55.38 60.60
N ARG A 294 -12.53 -54.35 60.40
CA ARG A 294 -13.96 -54.41 60.75
C ARG A 294 -14.72 -55.44 59.92
N LEU A 295 -14.43 -55.54 58.62
CA LEU A 295 -15.03 -56.54 57.73
C LEU A 295 -14.66 -57.96 58.16
N VAL A 296 -13.37 -58.23 58.38
CA VAL A 296 -12.90 -59.55 58.86
C VAL A 296 -13.52 -59.90 60.21
N ARG A 297 -13.62 -58.94 61.13
CA ARG A 297 -14.22 -59.16 62.44
C ARG A 297 -15.72 -59.43 62.35
N ARG A 298 -16.42 -58.80 61.40
CA ARG A 298 -17.84 -59.06 61.13
C ARG A 298 -18.04 -60.47 60.56
N GLU A 299 -17.30 -60.84 59.53
CA GLU A 299 -17.31 -62.18 58.93
C GLU A 299 -17.00 -63.25 59.97
N ALA A 300 -15.94 -63.08 60.77
CA ALA A 300 -15.59 -64.01 61.84
C ALA A 300 -16.68 -64.15 62.91
N ASN A 301 -17.38 -63.06 63.25
CA ASN A 301 -18.50 -63.11 64.19
C ASN A 301 -19.76 -63.74 63.59
N ASP A 302 -20.04 -63.50 62.32
CA ASP A 302 -21.16 -64.15 61.61
C ASP A 302 -20.90 -65.66 61.45
N LEU A 303 -19.67 -66.05 61.13
CA LEU A 303 -19.21 -67.45 61.13
C LEU A 303 -19.33 -68.08 62.51
N ARG A 304 -18.90 -67.40 63.59
CA ARG A 304 -19.05 -67.90 64.97
C ARG A 304 -20.51 -68.04 65.39
N ARG A 305 -21.39 -67.08 65.03
CA ARG A 305 -22.83 -67.17 65.32
C ARG A 305 -23.49 -68.31 64.55
N LYS A 306 -23.18 -68.47 63.27
CA LYS A 306 -23.69 -69.59 62.46
C LYS A 306 -23.14 -70.93 62.96
N GLY A 307 -21.85 -70.99 63.30
CA GLY A 307 -21.24 -72.17 63.92
C GLY A 307 -21.87 -72.55 65.26
N ALA A 308 -22.15 -71.57 66.12
CA ALA A 308 -22.88 -71.82 67.38
C ALA A 308 -24.33 -72.27 67.15
N SER A 309 -24.98 -71.83 66.07
CA SER A 309 -26.31 -72.30 65.66
C SER A 309 -26.29 -73.72 65.10
N VAL A 310 -25.23 -74.11 64.38
CA VAL A 310 -25.06 -75.44 63.78
C VAL A 310 -24.64 -76.48 64.83
N ALA A 311 -23.76 -76.10 65.77
CA ALA A 311 -23.35 -76.94 66.90
C ALA A 311 -24.49 -77.28 67.88
N ARG A 312 -25.59 -76.51 67.89
CA ARG A 312 -26.79 -76.81 68.69
C ARG A 312 -27.76 -77.80 68.01
N LYS A 313 -27.49 -78.20 66.76
CA LYS A 313 -28.40 -79.05 65.94
C LYS A 313 -27.77 -80.39 65.52
N ASP A 314 -26.70 -80.83 66.16
CA ASP A 314 -25.94 -82.07 65.81
C ASP A 314 -25.59 -82.17 64.32
N GLY A 315 -25.25 -81.02 63.69
CA GLY A 315 -24.77 -80.96 62.31
C GLY A 315 -23.26 -80.74 62.27
N ASP A 316 -22.56 -81.50 61.42
CA ASP A 316 -21.12 -81.38 61.21
C ASP A 316 -20.77 -80.02 60.57
N PHE A 317 -20.16 -79.15 61.36
CA PHE A 317 -19.77 -77.79 60.95
C PHE A 317 -18.78 -77.81 59.75
N GLY A 318 -18.04 -78.90 59.56
CA GLY A 318 -17.10 -79.07 58.45
C GLY A 318 -17.77 -79.08 57.06
N GLN A 319 -18.96 -79.68 56.93
CA GLN A 319 -19.67 -79.75 55.64
C GLN A 319 -20.27 -78.40 55.22
N TRP A 320 -20.74 -77.59 56.17
CA TRP A 320 -21.28 -76.26 55.86
C TRP A 320 -20.19 -75.29 55.40
N ALA A 321 -19.01 -75.32 56.06
CA ALA A 321 -17.89 -74.45 55.71
C ALA A 321 -17.37 -74.72 54.28
N ALA A 322 -17.36 -75.98 53.84
CA ALA A 322 -16.91 -76.40 52.51
C ALA A 322 -17.90 -76.11 51.36
N GLN A 323 -19.15 -75.73 51.65
CA GLN A 323 -20.13 -75.31 50.64
C GLN A 323 -20.22 -73.79 50.47
N PHE A 324 -19.76 -73.01 51.45
CA PHE A 324 -19.89 -71.54 51.44
C PHE A 324 -18.58 -70.84 51.02
N TYR A 325 -17.43 -71.48 51.21
CA TYR A 325 -16.10 -71.08 50.71
C TYR A 325 -15.64 -72.06 49.63
#